data_AF-Q9CLX6-F1
#
_entry.id   AF-Q9CLX6-F1
#
_cell.length_a   1.000
_cell.length_b   1.000
_cell.length_c   1.000
_cell.angle_alpha   90.00
_cell.angle_beta   90.00
_cell.angle_gamma   90.00
#
_symmetry.space_group_name_H-M   'P 1'
#
loop_
_entity.id
_entity.type
_entity.pdbx_description
1 polymer ?
#
loop_
_entity_poly.entity_id
_entity_poly.type
_entity_poly.pdbx_seq_one_letter_code
_entity_poly.pdbx_strand_id
1 'polypeptide(L)'
;MLRLLILLMTTLSLSACLSTKPTTFPAEFANLDYELSDQDARRWAIASTQVEQCIYPNLTRIQREHFSKEDAYIHSQYVFFYPLEEIIGEQYVKMIQADEKSMGYAILQYKKFKQRQEKPLEEEPCRVLRMQAKDDLAVVKGQYKSGMAEENPLNQDKHNLDGVATNQNKFFFDIIKWGAALLL
;
A
#
# COMPACT_ATOMS: atom_id res chain seq x y z
N MET A 1 3.48 -12.58 63.56
CA MET A 1 2.25 -12.27 62.79
C MET A 1 2.52 -11.36 61.59
N LEU A 2 3.18 -10.21 61.73
CA LEU A 2 3.45 -9.29 60.60
C LEU A 2 4.46 -9.83 59.55
N ARG A 3 5.47 -10.61 59.98
CA ARG A 3 6.45 -11.23 59.05
C ARG A 3 5.88 -12.36 58.18
N LEU A 4 4.83 -13.04 58.65
CA LEU A 4 4.18 -14.13 57.90
C LEU A 4 3.27 -13.59 56.79
N LEU A 5 2.68 -12.40 57.01
CA LEU A 5 1.85 -11.69 56.04
C LEU A 5 2.66 -11.11 54.87
N ILE A 6 3.92 -10.71 55.10
CA ILE A 6 4.78 -10.16 54.03
C ILE A 6 5.23 -11.25 53.05
N LEU A 7 5.45 -12.49 53.54
CA LEU A 7 5.83 -13.63 52.69
C LEU A 7 4.68 -14.17 51.83
N LEU A 8 3.42 -13.97 52.26
CA LEU A 8 2.24 -14.43 51.52
C LEU A 8 1.85 -13.49 50.36
N MET A 9 2.27 -12.23 50.39
CA MET A 9 1.98 -11.25 49.33
C MET A 9 2.97 -11.32 48.16
N THR A 10 4.14 -11.95 48.33
CA THR A 10 5.13 -12.12 47.26
C THR A 10 4.88 -13.32 46.34
N THR A 11 3.99 -14.25 46.71
CA THR A 11 3.73 -15.46 45.91
C THR A 11 2.55 -15.34 44.95
N LEU A 12 1.79 -14.23 44.99
CA LEU A 12 0.58 -14.05 44.18
C LEU A 12 0.78 -13.20 42.91
N SER A 13 2.03 -12.99 42.47
CA SER A 13 2.35 -12.07 41.36
C SER A 13 2.85 -12.76 40.08
N LEU A 14 2.82 -14.10 39.96
CA LEU A 14 3.38 -14.81 38.80
C LEU A 14 2.41 -15.58 37.90
N SER A 15 1.10 -15.56 38.14
CA SER A 15 0.14 -16.29 37.29
C SER A 15 -0.58 -15.38 36.30
N ALA A 16 0.19 -14.67 35.47
CA ALA A 16 -0.33 -14.01 34.28
C ALA A 16 0.60 -14.21 33.07
N CYS A 17 1.11 -15.43 32.87
CA CYS A 17 1.50 -15.84 31.52
C CYS A 17 0.21 -16.05 30.73
N LEU A 18 -0.23 -14.96 30.08
CA LEU A 18 -1.24 -14.96 29.04
C LEU A 18 -1.00 -16.15 28.11
N SER A 19 -1.98 -17.04 28.03
CA SER A 19 -2.03 -18.10 27.03
C SER A 19 -2.32 -17.47 25.66
N THR A 20 -1.31 -16.80 25.09
CA THR A 20 -1.34 -16.46 23.67
C THR A 20 -1.11 -17.77 22.94
N LYS A 21 -2.15 -18.30 22.29
CA LYS A 21 -1.95 -19.32 21.25
C LYS A 21 -0.81 -18.82 20.37
N PRO A 22 0.25 -19.62 20.12
CA PRO A 22 1.30 -19.20 19.21
C PRO A 22 0.61 -18.84 17.90
N THR A 23 0.74 -17.59 17.47
CA THR A 23 0.31 -17.17 16.14
C THR A 23 1.13 -18.00 15.18
N THR A 24 0.52 -19.01 14.58
CA THR A 24 1.19 -19.90 13.65
C THR A 24 1.52 -19.09 12.40
N PHE A 25 2.80 -18.74 12.26
CA PHE A 25 3.32 -18.14 11.04
C PHE A 25 3.22 -19.18 9.90
N PRO A 26 2.58 -18.86 8.76
CA PRO A 26 2.39 -19.86 7.71
C PRO A 26 3.73 -20.30 7.13
N ALA A 27 3.98 -21.62 7.12
CA ALA A 27 5.29 -22.18 6.75
C ALA A 27 5.70 -21.86 5.30
N GLU A 28 4.73 -21.60 4.42
CA GLU A 28 4.98 -21.22 3.02
C GLU A 28 5.75 -19.90 2.86
N PHE A 29 5.71 -19.02 3.86
CA PHE A 29 6.47 -17.77 3.87
C PHE A 29 7.73 -17.84 4.74
N ALA A 30 8.19 -19.03 5.13
CA ALA A 30 9.43 -19.17 5.88
C ALA A 30 10.63 -18.60 5.09
N ASN A 31 11.53 -17.91 5.81
CA ASN A 31 12.69 -17.20 5.26
C ASN A 31 12.33 -16.11 4.24
N LEU A 32 11.24 -15.39 4.48
CA LEU A 32 10.96 -14.15 3.76
C LEU A 32 11.97 -13.06 4.18
N ASP A 33 12.23 -12.10 3.29
CA ASP A 33 13.18 -11.00 3.54
C ASP A 33 12.60 -9.90 4.44
N TYR A 34 11.28 -9.67 4.38
CA TYR A 34 10.56 -8.71 5.23
C TYR A 34 9.18 -9.18 5.70
N GLU A 35 8.97 -9.21 7.01
CA GLU A 35 7.69 -9.63 7.63
C GLU A 35 6.83 -8.39 7.92
N LEU A 36 5.73 -8.23 7.18
CA LEU A 36 4.78 -7.15 7.45
C LEU A 36 3.95 -7.44 8.71
N SER A 37 4.12 -6.60 9.72
CA SER A 37 3.42 -6.74 11.00
C SER A 37 1.90 -6.63 10.85
N ASP A 38 1.13 -7.29 11.73
CA ASP A 38 -0.33 -7.18 11.77
C ASP A 38 -0.80 -5.72 11.96
N GLN A 39 -0.05 -4.94 12.73
CA GLN A 39 -0.35 -3.54 13.01
C GLN A 39 -0.19 -2.68 11.75
N ASP A 40 0.92 -2.83 11.03
CA ASP A 40 1.18 -2.05 9.83
C ASP A 40 0.31 -2.51 8.67
N ALA A 41 0.05 -3.81 8.54
CA ALA A 41 -0.90 -4.34 7.56
C ALA A 41 -2.32 -3.80 7.77
N ARG A 42 -2.77 -3.65 9.02
CA ARG A 42 -4.06 -3.03 9.32
C ARG A 42 -4.08 -1.55 8.94
N ARG A 43 -3.03 -0.80 9.28
CA ARG A 43 -2.91 0.62 8.90
C ARG A 43 -2.90 0.78 7.39
N TRP A 44 -2.19 -0.11 6.70
CA TRP A 44 -2.09 -0.14 5.25
C TRP A 44 -3.45 -0.40 4.61
N ALA A 45 -4.16 -1.45 5.05
CA ALA A 45 -5.51 -1.76 4.59
C ALA A 45 -6.48 -0.57 4.72
N ILE A 46 -6.43 0.16 5.84
CA ILE A 46 -7.27 1.34 6.07
C ILE A 46 -6.87 2.46 5.10
N ALA A 47 -5.59 2.81 5.07
CA ALA A 47 -5.08 3.90 4.22
C ALA A 47 -5.35 3.63 2.73
N SER A 48 -5.14 2.40 2.28
CA SER A 48 -5.46 1.97 0.91
C SER A 48 -6.93 2.12 0.57
N THR A 49 -7.85 1.64 1.43
CA THR A 49 -9.29 1.80 1.19
C THR A 49 -9.70 3.28 1.17
N GLN A 50 -9.13 4.08 2.07
CA GLN A 50 -9.36 5.53 2.12
C GLN A 50 -8.91 6.25 0.85
N VAL A 51 -7.71 5.94 0.36
CA VAL A 51 -7.18 6.50 -0.90
C VAL A 51 -8.00 6.02 -2.10
N GLU A 52 -8.40 4.75 -2.15
CA GLU A 52 -9.25 4.24 -3.23
C GLU A 52 -10.62 4.95 -3.26
N GLN A 53 -11.28 5.09 -2.12
CA GLN A 53 -12.55 5.84 -2.00
C GLN A 53 -12.40 7.31 -2.41
N CYS A 54 -11.24 7.91 -2.12
CA CYS A 54 -10.96 9.28 -2.49
C CYS A 54 -10.76 9.45 -4.01
N ILE A 55 -9.79 8.74 -4.59
CA ILE A 55 -9.39 8.92 -6.01
C ILE A 55 -10.43 8.31 -6.96
N TYR A 56 -11.07 7.22 -6.55
CA TYR A 56 -11.94 6.40 -7.38
C TYR A 56 -13.33 6.18 -6.74
N PRO A 57 -14.09 7.24 -6.40
CA PRO A 57 -15.30 7.15 -5.58
C PRO A 57 -16.42 6.29 -6.20
N ASN A 58 -16.40 6.12 -7.53
CA ASN A 58 -17.41 5.39 -8.28
C ASN A 58 -16.85 4.14 -8.98
N LEU A 59 -15.64 3.68 -8.62
CA LEU A 59 -14.99 2.58 -9.31
C LEU A 59 -15.66 1.24 -9.01
N THR A 60 -16.19 0.64 -10.06
CA THR A 60 -16.77 -0.70 -10.01
C THR A 60 -15.69 -1.76 -10.23
N ARG A 61 -15.98 -3.01 -9.81
CA ARG A 61 -15.13 -4.17 -10.12
C ARG A 61 -14.89 -4.32 -11.63
N ILE A 62 -15.93 -4.16 -12.45
CA ILE A 62 -15.85 -4.32 -13.90
C ILE A 62 -14.91 -3.28 -14.52
N GLN A 63 -15.02 -2.00 -14.12
CA GLN A 63 -14.11 -0.96 -14.60
C GLN A 63 -12.66 -1.26 -14.24
N ARG A 64 -12.42 -1.76 -13.03
CA ARG A 64 -11.08 -2.13 -12.55
C ARG A 64 -10.45 -3.27 -13.36
N GLU A 65 -11.25 -4.27 -13.73
CA GLU A 65 -10.80 -5.41 -14.55
C GLU A 65 -10.43 -5.01 -15.99
N HIS A 66 -10.91 -3.86 -16.46
CA HIS A 66 -10.65 -3.33 -17.80
C HIS A 66 -9.72 -2.11 -17.78
N PHE A 67 -8.96 -1.91 -16.70
CA PHE A 67 -7.95 -0.87 -16.68
C PHE A 67 -6.93 -1.04 -17.80
N SER A 68 -6.55 0.08 -18.42
CA SER A 68 -5.34 0.13 -19.22
C SER A 68 -4.12 -0.16 -18.34
N LYS A 69 -2.96 -0.46 -18.93
CA LYS A 69 -1.74 -0.70 -18.14
C LYS A 69 -1.37 0.53 -17.31
N GLU A 70 -1.56 1.71 -17.87
CA GLU A 70 -1.29 2.99 -17.24
C GLU A 70 -2.25 3.25 -16.07
N ASP A 71 -3.55 2.99 -16.25
CA ASP A 71 -4.54 3.10 -15.17
C ASP A 71 -4.27 2.06 -14.06
N ALA A 72 -3.91 0.83 -14.42
CA ALA A 72 -3.55 -0.22 -13.47
C ALA A 72 -2.29 0.13 -12.67
N TYR A 73 -1.28 0.72 -13.33
CA TYR A 73 -0.07 1.21 -12.67
C TYR A 73 -0.38 2.31 -11.66
N ILE A 74 -1.10 3.36 -12.08
CA ILE A 74 -1.48 4.48 -11.20
C ILE A 74 -2.34 3.99 -10.03
N HIS A 75 -3.32 3.13 -10.30
CA HIS A 75 -4.13 2.54 -9.24
C HIS A 75 -3.26 1.78 -8.24
N SER A 76 -2.37 0.91 -8.73
CA SER A 76 -1.51 0.11 -7.86
C SER A 76 -0.57 0.98 -7.01
N GLN A 77 0.01 2.01 -7.62
CA GLN A 77 0.94 2.92 -6.96
C GLN A 77 0.23 3.72 -5.86
N TYR A 78 -0.87 4.40 -6.19
CA TYR A 78 -1.57 5.27 -5.25
C TYR A 78 -2.38 4.51 -4.20
N VAL A 79 -3.03 3.41 -4.58
CA VAL A 79 -3.90 2.66 -3.67
C VAL A 79 -3.09 1.73 -2.78
N PHE A 80 -2.00 1.14 -3.28
CA PHE A 80 -1.26 0.13 -2.50
C PHE A 80 0.12 0.60 -2.07
N PHE A 81 0.98 1.02 -3.00
CA PHE A 81 2.40 1.16 -2.68
C PHE A 81 2.77 2.46 -1.98
N TYR A 82 2.21 3.61 -2.35
CA TYR A 82 2.43 4.85 -1.61
C TYR A 82 1.90 4.77 -0.17
N PRO A 83 0.68 4.26 0.11
CA PRO A 83 0.24 4.06 1.49
C PRO A 83 1.13 3.11 2.29
N LEU A 84 1.62 2.02 1.67
CA LEU A 84 2.55 1.12 2.35
C LEU A 84 3.89 1.81 2.63
N GLU A 85 4.43 2.54 1.66
CA GLU A 85 5.66 3.30 1.77
C GLU A 85 5.61 4.35 2.89
N GLU A 86 4.49 5.07 3.03
CA GLU A 86 4.30 6.01 4.14
C GLU A 86 4.31 5.34 5.52
N ILE A 87 3.92 4.07 5.60
CA ILE A 87 3.79 3.34 6.87
C ILE A 87 5.11 2.68 7.27
N ILE A 88 5.75 1.98 6.34
CA ILE A 88 6.96 1.18 6.63
C ILE A 88 8.23 1.79 6.08
N GLY A 89 8.16 2.70 5.10
CA GLY A 89 9.32 3.31 4.44
C GLY A 89 9.72 2.64 3.13
N GLU A 90 10.26 3.43 2.21
CA GLU A 90 10.61 3.04 0.82
C GLU A 90 11.55 1.82 0.76
N GLN A 91 12.56 1.78 1.63
CA GLN A 91 13.54 0.68 1.63
C GLN A 91 12.89 -0.68 1.92
N TYR A 92 11.91 -0.71 2.82
CA TYR A 92 11.21 -1.94 3.17
C TYR A 92 10.17 -2.32 2.12
N VAL A 93 9.51 -1.35 1.47
CA VAL A 93 8.68 -1.63 0.29
C VAL A 93 9.51 -2.27 -0.82
N LYS A 94 10.73 -1.77 -1.07
CA LYS A 94 11.66 -2.38 -2.03
C LYS A 94 12.05 -3.80 -1.67
N MET A 95 12.29 -4.10 -0.38
CA MET A 95 12.55 -5.47 0.08
C MET A 95 11.33 -6.37 -0.18
N ILE A 96 10.13 -5.92 0.19
CA ILE A 96 8.89 -6.67 -0.06
C ILE A 96 8.71 -6.94 -1.56
N GLN A 97 8.88 -5.95 -2.43
CA GLN A 97 8.66 -6.08 -3.87
C GLN A 97 9.71 -6.97 -4.56
N ALA A 98 10.92 -7.06 -4.00
CA ALA A 98 12.02 -7.85 -4.54
C ALA A 98 11.93 -9.35 -4.17
N ASP A 99 11.24 -9.70 -3.08
CA ASP A 99 11.09 -11.08 -2.61
C ASP A 99 9.63 -11.57 -2.73
N GLU A 100 9.41 -12.62 -3.51
CA GLU A 100 8.06 -13.15 -3.75
C GLU A 100 7.38 -13.66 -2.46
N LYS A 101 8.14 -14.15 -1.47
CA LYS A 101 7.57 -14.60 -0.21
C LYS A 101 7.13 -13.43 0.66
N SER A 102 7.96 -12.39 0.76
CA SER A 102 7.64 -11.15 1.46
C SER A 102 6.40 -10.49 0.85
N MET A 103 6.35 -10.36 -0.48
CA MET A 103 5.16 -9.83 -1.15
C MET A 103 3.94 -10.74 -0.96
N GLY A 104 4.10 -12.06 -1.07
CA GLY A 104 3.02 -13.02 -0.82
C GLY A 104 2.43 -12.89 0.58
N TYR A 105 3.29 -12.75 1.59
CA TYR A 105 2.87 -12.54 2.98
C TYR A 105 2.20 -11.18 3.17
N ALA A 106 2.74 -10.11 2.57
CA ALA A 106 2.12 -8.79 2.59
C ALA A 106 0.71 -8.81 1.96
N ILE A 107 0.53 -9.52 0.85
CA ILE A 107 -0.78 -9.72 0.20
C ILE A 107 -1.74 -10.46 1.14
N LEU A 108 -1.29 -11.53 1.79
CA LEU A 108 -2.10 -12.28 2.76
C LEU A 108 -2.56 -11.36 3.91
N GLN A 109 -1.63 -10.60 4.47
CA GLN A 109 -1.88 -9.69 5.58
C GLN A 109 -2.82 -8.54 5.18
N TYR A 110 -2.63 -7.97 3.99
CA TYR A 110 -3.54 -6.96 3.44
C TYR A 110 -4.97 -7.51 3.32
N LYS A 111 -5.15 -8.67 2.69
CA LYS A 111 -6.47 -9.30 2.52
C LYS A 111 -7.15 -9.64 3.85
N LYS A 112 -6.36 -10.02 4.87
CA LYS A 112 -6.84 -10.28 6.23
C LYS A 112 -7.49 -9.05 6.87
N PHE A 113 -6.97 -7.84 6.62
CA PHE A 113 -7.46 -6.61 7.26
C PHE A 113 -8.27 -5.69 6.35
N LYS A 114 -8.27 -5.90 5.02
CA LYS A 114 -9.02 -5.09 4.05
C LYS A 114 -10.51 -5.08 4.36
N GLN A 115 -11.07 -3.88 4.49
CA GLN A 115 -12.51 -3.65 4.58
C GLN A 115 -13.04 -3.04 3.29
N ARG A 116 -14.34 -3.24 3.02
CA ARG A 116 -14.99 -2.68 1.82
C ARG A 116 -15.10 -1.17 1.85
N GLN A 117 -15.26 -0.59 3.03
CA GLN A 117 -15.40 0.85 3.22
C GLN A 117 -14.74 1.24 4.53
N GLU A 118 -14.08 2.39 4.52
CA GLU A 118 -13.51 3.02 5.69
C GLU A 118 -14.04 4.45 5.82
N LYS A 119 -13.72 5.10 6.94
CA LYS A 119 -14.01 6.53 7.11
C LYS A 119 -13.28 7.30 6.01
N PRO A 120 -13.96 8.11 5.17
CA PRO A 120 -13.31 8.86 4.10
C PRO A 120 -12.22 9.80 4.61
N LEU A 121 -11.23 10.08 3.76
CA LEU A 121 -10.25 11.14 3.99
C LEU A 121 -10.95 12.51 4.11
N GLU A 122 -10.29 13.44 4.77
CA GLU A 122 -10.68 14.85 4.73
C GLU A 122 -10.58 15.39 3.29
N GLU A 123 -11.44 16.35 2.95
CA GLU A 123 -11.60 16.81 1.57
C GLU A 123 -10.33 17.43 1.01
N GLU A 124 -9.57 18.18 1.82
CA GLU A 124 -8.35 18.86 1.36
C GLU A 124 -7.23 17.88 0.96
N PRO A 125 -6.78 16.93 1.82
CA PRO A 125 -5.87 15.87 1.40
C PRO A 125 -6.40 15.06 0.22
N CYS A 126 -7.71 14.79 0.19
CA CYS A 126 -8.30 14.04 -0.92
C CYS A 126 -8.24 14.80 -2.25
N ARG A 127 -8.45 16.12 -2.24
CA ARG A 127 -8.33 16.96 -3.43
C ARG A 127 -6.91 16.96 -3.98
N VAL A 128 -5.91 17.02 -3.11
CA VAL A 128 -4.48 16.93 -3.49
C VAL A 128 -4.19 15.58 -4.13
N LEU A 129 -4.57 14.47 -3.49
CA LEU A 129 -4.37 13.12 -4.03
C LEU A 129 -5.03 12.93 -5.40
N ARG A 130 -6.25 13.43 -5.58
CA ARG A 130 -6.96 13.39 -6.88
C ARG A 130 -6.20 14.15 -7.97
N MET A 131 -5.65 15.31 -7.63
CA MET A 131 -4.87 16.12 -8.58
C MET A 131 -3.58 15.42 -8.98
N GLN A 132 -2.81 14.94 -7.99
CA GLN A 132 -1.56 14.23 -8.21
C GLN A 132 -1.76 12.95 -9.04
N ALA A 133 -2.72 12.10 -8.66
CA ALA A 133 -3.01 10.87 -9.41
C ALA A 133 -3.42 11.14 -10.86
N LYS A 134 -4.16 12.23 -11.10
CA LYS A 134 -4.55 12.64 -12.45
C LYS A 134 -3.36 13.15 -13.27
N ASP A 135 -2.49 13.95 -12.66
CA ASP A 135 -1.30 14.47 -13.34
C ASP A 135 -0.29 13.37 -13.64
N ASP A 136 -0.04 12.46 -12.70
CA ASP A 136 0.84 11.31 -12.92
C ASP A 136 0.28 10.38 -13.98
N LEU A 137 -1.03 10.16 -14.00
CA LEU A 137 -1.68 9.39 -15.07
C LEU A 137 -1.48 10.04 -16.44
N ALA A 138 -1.52 11.38 -16.52
CA ALA A 138 -1.24 12.09 -17.76
C ALA A 138 0.21 11.87 -18.22
N VAL A 139 1.18 11.96 -17.30
CA VAL A 139 2.61 11.72 -17.58
C VAL A 139 2.85 10.28 -18.03
N VAL A 140 2.29 9.31 -17.32
CA VAL A 140 2.41 7.87 -17.65
C VAL A 140 1.77 7.56 -19.00
N LYS A 141 0.69 8.27 -19.38
CA LYS A 141 0.09 8.21 -20.74
C LYS A 141 0.90 8.97 -21.81
N GLY A 142 2.04 9.55 -21.45
CA GLY A 142 2.95 10.26 -22.36
C GLY A 142 2.60 11.72 -22.62
N GLN A 143 1.73 12.33 -21.82
CA GLN A 143 1.45 13.75 -21.91
C GLN A 143 2.61 14.53 -21.27
N TYR A 144 3.17 15.49 -22.01
CA TYR A 144 4.23 16.35 -21.50
C TYR A 144 3.70 17.24 -20.37
N LYS A 145 4.38 17.19 -19.22
CA LYS A 145 4.21 18.09 -18.08
C LYS A 145 5.58 18.66 -17.74
N SER A 146 5.69 19.99 -17.67
CA SER A 146 6.94 20.66 -17.26
C SER A 146 7.19 20.42 -15.77
N GLY A 147 8.43 20.12 -15.40
CA GLY A 147 8.86 20.02 -13.99
C GLY A 147 9.17 21.37 -13.34
N MET A 148 8.99 22.47 -14.07
CA MET A 148 9.20 23.84 -13.58
C MET A 148 7.90 24.41 -13.03
N ALA A 149 7.99 25.35 -12.08
CA ALA A 149 6.84 26.15 -11.65
C ALA A 149 6.18 26.78 -12.90
N GLU A 150 4.87 26.65 -13.04
CA GLU A 150 4.14 26.82 -14.30
C GLU A 150 4.63 28.00 -15.17
N GLU A 151 5.08 27.71 -16.38
CA GLU A 151 5.18 28.70 -17.46
C GLU A 151 4.05 28.48 -18.48
N ASN A 152 3.51 29.60 -18.95
CA ASN A 152 2.31 29.76 -19.78
C ASN A 152 2.23 28.75 -20.97
N PRO A 153 1.05 28.23 -21.36
CA PRO A 153 0.90 27.10 -22.31
C PRO A 153 1.28 27.35 -23.78
N LEU A 154 1.94 28.45 -24.09
CA LEU A 154 2.22 28.90 -25.46
C LEU A 154 3.61 28.46 -25.90
N ASN A 155 3.83 27.15 -26.08
CA ASN A 155 4.84 26.56 -26.96
C ASN A 155 4.79 25.02 -26.82
N GLN A 156 3.79 24.39 -27.42
CA GLN A 156 3.74 22.93 -27.51
C GLN A 156 4.31 22.48 -28.85
N ASP A 157 5.63 22.33 -28.90
CA ASP A 157 6.26 21.50 -29.93
C ASP A 157 5.96 20.03 -29.61
N LYS A 158 5.37 19.35 -30.59
CA LYS A 158 5.08 17.91 -30.55
C LYS A 158 6.40 17.14 -30.52
N HIS A 159 6.85 16.72 -29.34
CA HIS A 159 7.96 15.78 -29.24
C HIS A 159 7.57 14.52 -28.46
N ASN A 160 7.76 13.39 -29.16
CA ASN A 160 7.68 11.98 -28.77
C ASN A 160 6.36 11.46 -28.14
N LEU A 161 5.66 10.64 -28.93
CA LEU A 161 4.46 9.86 -28.59
C LEU A 161 4.77 8.57 -27.81
N ASP A 162 6.05 8.27 -27.57
CA ASP A 162 6.43 7.16 -26.70
C ASP A 162 6.31 7.65 -25.25
N GLY A 163 5.18 7.35 -24.63
CA GLY A 163 4.94 7.64 -23.22
C GLY A 163 6.10 7.15 -22.35
N VAL A 164 6.34 7.83 -21.22
CA VAL A 164 7.48 7.66 -20.31
C VAL A 164 7.80 6.18 -20.06
N ALA A 165 8.66 5.58 -20.89
CA ALA A 165 9.24 4.24 -20.80
C ALA A 165 8.37 3.13 -20.14
N THR A 166 7.05 3.14 -20.30
CA THR A 166 6.13 2.25 -19.55
C THR A 166 6.25 0.79 -20.01
N ASN A 167 6.51 0.57 -21.30
CA ASN A 167 6.57 -0.77 -21.90
C ASN A 167 7.94 -1.47 -21.77
N GLN A 168 8.97 -0.80 -21.24
CA GLN A 168 10.33 -1.36 -21.10
C GLN A 168 10.84 -1.39 -19.66
N ASN A 169 10.09 -0.83 -18.71
CA ASN A 169 10.52 -0.72 -17.32
C ASN A 169 10.02 -1.91 -16.49
N LYS A 170 10.96 -2.74 -16.00
CA LYS A 170 10.65 -3.87 -15.10
C LYS A 170 9.83 -3.43 -13.88
N PHE A 171 10.17 -2.28 -13.27
CA PHE A 171 9.45 -1.76 -12.10
C PHE A 171 7.98 -1.48 -12.42
N PHE A 172 7.67 -0.97 -13.60
CA PHE A 172 6.29 -0.72 -14.02
C PHE A 172 5.47 -2.01 -14.06
N PHE A 173 6.04 -3.09 -14.62
CA PHE A 173 5.38 -4.40 -14.67
C PHE A 173 5.28 -5.06 -13.30
N ASP A 174 6.30 -4.94 -12.44
CA ASP A 174 6.26 -5.50 -11.09
C ASP A 174 5.17 -4.82 -10.24
N ILE A 175 5.02 -3.51 -10.35
CA ILE A 175 3.94 -2.75 -9.68
C ILE A 175 2.56 -3.24 -10.15
N ILE A 176 2.35 -3.42 -11.46
CA ILE A 176 1.08 -3.95 -12.00
C ILE A 176 0.85 -5.39 -11.54
N LYS A 177 1.87 -6.26 -11.62
CA LYS A 177 1.79 -7.67 -11.18
C LYS A 177 1.30 -7.74 -9.74
N TRP A 178 1.95 -6.99 -8.85
CA TRP A 178 1.65 -7.04 -7.43
C TRP A 178 0.33 -6.34 -7.08
N GLY A 179 0.01 -5.23 -7.73
CA GLY A 179 -1.29 -4.57 -7.59
C GLY A 179 -2.46 -5.47 -8.02
N ALA A 180 -2.31 -6.21 -9.13
CA ALA A 180 -3.31 -7.19 -9.53
C ALA A 180 -3.52 -8.28 -8.47
N ALA A 181 -2.44 -8.78 -7.85
CA ALA A 181 -2.53 -9.79 -6.79
C ALA A 181 -3.23 -9.29 -5.51
N LEU A 182 -3.15 -7.98 -5.21
CA LEU A 182 -3.85 -7.32 -4.10
C LEU A 182 -5.35 -7.07 -4.39
N LEU A 183 -5.74 -7.13 -5.66
CA LEU A 183 -7.12 -6.95 -6.11
C LEU A 183 -7.93 -8.25 -6.15
N LEU A 184 -7.28 -9.37 -6.49
CA LEU A 184 -7.86 -10.72 -6.51
C LEU A 184 -8.13 -11.25 -5.11
#